data_AF-A0A1Y2LJL8-F1
#
_entry.id   AF-A0A1Y2LJL8-F1
#
_cell.length_a   1.000
_cell.length_b   1.000
_cell.length_c   1.000
_cell.angle_alpha   90.00
_cell.angle_beta   90.00
_cell.angle_gamma   90.00
#
_symmetry.space_group_name_H-M   'P 1'
#
loop_
_entity.id
_entity.type
_entity.pdbx_description
1 polymer ?
#
loop_
_entity_poly.entity_id
_entity_poly.type
_entity_poly.pdbx_seq_one_letter_code
_entity_poly.pdbx_strand_id
1 'polypeptide(L)'
;MSTDEPNSSDITPQMLAQAKKAAMAAQDDHPEGAAIRRQVSLRQGTSGHYTADINQVEFYFSDENLATDLHLLKQCGGHENIPVSISRICGFKKMRPYKPKALVVTSLRKSAFLEVSDDGKTIKRKTPLQGKTLLDEDFIEEDDEIAYDPRTRKPIAYPVPLDPQQKKVYPEGTSKNMQKPTGFESNYVEPPIRPEEAAEEDRMYDEDNPFVERIEIAIQRFKQKRRMHEMYSKIFNKFMRFGGVDVTPRMYQGVSKSEMKDMDAEEIAQVLAIHRVPWDRTDEKQWSVDFYGVGAAFL
;
A
#
# COMPACT_ATOMS: atom_id res chain seq x y z
N MET A 1 -14.07 11.56 -61.49
CA MET A 1 -13.10 10.99 -60.52
C MET A 1 -13.02 11.97 -59.37
N SER A 2 -13.63 11.64 -58.23
CA SER A 2 -13.31 12.24 -56.93
C SER A 2 -13.81 11.26 -55.88
N THR A 3 -12.88 10.61 -55.19
CA THR A 3 -13.12 9.68 -54.09
C THR A 3 -12.54 10.35 -52.84
N ASP A 4 -13.41 10.84 -51.96
CA ASP A 4 -13.02 11.31 -50.63
C ASP A 4 -13.10 10.15 -49.65
N GLU A 5 -11.96 9.79 -49.07
CA GLU A 5 -11.87 8.88 -47.92
C GLU A 5 -12.16 9.64 -46.60
N PRO A 6 -12.89 9.06 -45.64
CA PRO A 6 -13.08 9.70 -44.35
C PRO A 6 -11.86 9.51 -43.41
N ASN A 7 -11.38 10.65 -42.94
CA ASN A 7 -10.23 10.86 -42.08
C ASN A 7 -10.38 10.23 -40.67
N SER A 8 -9.30 9.63 -40.17
CA SER A 8 -9.18 8.96 -38.87
C SER A 8 -8.79 9.95 -37.78
N SER A 9 -9.73 10.78 -37.33
CA SER A 9 -9.57 11.58 -36.11
C SER A 9 -10.90 12.17 -35.67
N ASP A 10 -11.65 11.45 -34.85
CA ASP A 10 -12.55 12.01 -33.82
C ASP A 10 -13.24 10.85 -33.07
N ILE A 11 -12.49 10.19 -32.18
CA ILE A 11 -13.09 9.33 -31.16
C ILE A 11 -13.23 10.17 -29.90
N THR A 12 -14.44 10.62 -29.61
CA THR A 12 -14.71 11.40 -28.40
C THR A 12 -14.65 10.51 -27.15
N PRO A 13 -14.27 11.05 -25.97
CA PRO A 13 -14.26 10.29 -24.71
C PRO A 13 -15.62 9.66 -24.37
N GLN A 14 -16.72 10.27 -24.82
CA GLN A 14 -18.08 9.75 -24.66
C GLN A 14 -18.31 8.48 -25.49
N MET A 15 -17.85 8.42 -26.73
CA MET A 15 -17.98 7.23 -27.58
C MET A 15 -17.14 6.06 -27.04
N LEU A 16 -15.96 6.34 -26.49
CA LEU A 16 -15.13 5.33 -25.82
C LEU A 16 -15.77 4.81 -24.52
N ALA A 17 -16.41 5.69 -23.76
CA ALA A 17 -17.17 5.32 -22.55
C ALA A 17 -18.41 4.48 -22.89
N GLN A 18 -19.09 4.81 -23.99
CA GLN A 18 -20.27 4.07 -24.45
C GLN A 18 -19.90 2.69 -25.01
N ALA A 19 -18.78 2.58 -25.73
CA ALA A 19 -18.23 1.30 -26.17
C ALA A 19 -17.79 0.42 -24.98
N LYS A 20 -17.15 1.00 -23.95
CA LYS A 20 -16.80 0.30 -22.71
C LYS A 20 -18.04 -0.14 -21.92
N LYS A 21 -19.09 0.68 -21.88
CA LYS A 21 -20.36 0.34 -21.21
C LYS A 21 -21.10 -0.78 -21.94
N ALA A 22 -21.06 -0.80 -23.27
CA ALA A 22 -21.61 -1.89 -24.08
C ALA A 22 -20.80 -3.20 -23.93
N ALA A 23 -19.46 -3.12 -23.85
CA ALA A 23 -18.59 -4.28 -23.60
C ALA A 23 -18.76 -4.84 -22.17
N MET A 24 -19.02 -3.99 -21.18
CA MET A 24 -19.34 -4.42 -19.81
C MET A 24 -20.75 -5.01 -19.68
N ALA A 25 -21.73 -4.54 -20.47
CA ALA A 25 -23.08 -5.09 -20.50
C ALA A 25 -23.17 -6.45 -21.24
N ALA A 26 -22.21 -6.77 -22.11
CA ALA A 26 -22.16 -8.04 -22.84
C ALA A 26 -21.51 -9.20 -22.03
N GLN A 27 -21.13 -8.97 -20.77
CA GLN A 27 -20.65 -9.99 -19.83
C GLN A 27 -21.77 -10.42 -18.86
N ASP A 28 -22.93 -10.77 -19.40
CA ASP A 28 -23.94 -11.51 -18.63
C ASP A 28 -23.53 -12.98 -18.56
N ASP A 29 -22.90 -13.33 -17.44
CA ASP A 29 -22.48 -14.67 -17.07
C ASP A 29 -23.72 -15.58 -17.01
N HIS A 30 -23.78 -16.60 -17.86
CA HIS A 30 -24.92 -17.51 -17.97
C HIS A 30 -25.25 -18.11 -16.58
N PRO A 31 -26.53 -18.13 -16.14
CA PRO A 31 -26.92 -18.55 -14.78
C PRO A 31 -26.46 -19.97 -14.43
N GLU A 32 -26.23 -20.82 -15.43
CA GLU A 32 -25.70 -22.18 -15.26
C GLU A 32 -24.19 -22.20 -14.90
N GLY A 33 -23.41 -21.20 -15.30
CA GLY A 33 -21.98 -21.09 -14.97
C GLY A 33 -21.72 -20.86 -13.48
N ALA A 34 -22.62 -20.14 -12.80
CA ALA A 34 -22.59 -20.00 -11.34
C ALA A 34 -22.93 -21.31 -10.62
N ALA A 35 -23.85 -22.11 -11.17
CA ALA A 35 -24.20 -23.43 -10.65
C ALA A 35 -23.07 -24.45 -10.85
N ILE A 36 -22.40 -24.42 -12.02
CA ILE A 36 -21.23 -25.24 -12.32
C ILE A 36 -20.05 -24.88 -11.40
N ARG A 37 -19.78 -23.59 -11.18
CA ARG A 37 -18.74 -23.14 -10.22
C ARG A 37 -19.05 -23.54 -8.78
N ARG A 38 -20.32 -23.51 -8.36
CA ARG A 38 -20.75 -24.06 -7.06
C ARG A 38 -20.60 -25.59 -7.00
N GLN A 39 -20.96 -26.32 -8.05
CA GLN A 39 -20.85 -27.78 -8.08
C GLN A 39 -19.40 -28.27 -8.11
N VAL A 40 -18.48 -27.56 -8.77
CA VAL A 40 -17.03 -27.85 -8.72
C VAL A 40 -16.47 -27.61 -7.32
N SER A 41 -16.93 -26.55 -6.64
CA SER A 41 -16.55 -26.24 -5.25
C SER A 41 -17.09 -27.26 -4.24
N LEU A 42 -18.32 -27.77 -4.42
CA LEU A 42 -18.91 -28.78 -3.54
C LEU A 42 -18.38 -30.22 -3.77
N ARG A 43 -17.81 -30.53 -4.95
CA ARG A 43 -17.23 -31.86 -5.22
C ARG A 43 -15.85 -32.08 -4.62
N GLN A 44 -15.16 -31.02 -4.18
CA GLN A 44 -13.86 -31.13 -3.50
C GLN A 44 -14.07 -31.37 -1.99
N GLY A 45 -14.67 -32.52 -1.65
CA GLY A 45 -14.56 -33.05 -0.30
C GLY A 45 -13.10 -33.34 0.00
N THR A 46 -12.54 -32.62 0.98
CA THR A 46 -11.37 -32.87 1.86
C THR A 46 -10.10 -33.57 1.34
N SER A 47 -10.13 -34.52 0.40
CA SER A 47 -8.98 -35.23 -0.18
C SER A 47 -8.34 -34.52 -1.38
N GLY A 48 -9.11 -33.77 -2.17
CA GLY A 48 -8.61 -33.07 -3.37
C GLY A 48 -7.76 -31.82 -3.09
N HIS A 49 -7.83 -31.27 -1.88
CA HIS A 49 -7.04 -30.09 -1.51
C HIS A 49 -5.56 -30.39 -1.31
N TYR A 50 -5.21 -31.60 -0.82
CA TYR A 50 -3.83 -32.00 -0.50
C TYR A 50 -2.94 -32.15 -1.72
N THR A 51 -3.49 -32.36 -2.91
CA THR A 51 -2.71 -32.50 -4.14
C THR A 51 -2.62 -31.18 -4.87
N ALA A 52 -3.68 -30.37 -4.82
CA ALA A 52 -3.73 -29.07 -5.49
C ALA A 52 -2.78 -28.04 -4.86
N ASP A 53 -2.65 -28.01 -3.53
CA ASP A 53 -1.70 -27.12 -2.85
C ASP A 53 -0.24 -27.55 -3.07
N ILE A 54 0.07 -28.86 -3.01
CA ILE A 54 1.39 -29.40 -3.34
C ILE A 54 1.77 -29.02 -4.77
N ASN A 55 0.92 -29.34 -5.76
CA ASN A 55 1.21 -29.07 -7.17
C ASN A 55 1.44 -27.57 -7.41
N GLN A 56 0.68 -26.70 -6.74
CA GLN A 56 0.84 -25.26 -6.91
C GLN A 56 2.17 -24.74 -6.35
N VAL A 57 2.63 -25.29 -5.22
CA VAL A 57 3.91 -24.93 -4.62
C VAL A 57 5.07 -25.57 -5.39
N GLU A 58 4.96 -26.84 -5.79
CA GLU A 58 5.96 -27.50 -6.64
C GLU A 58 6.12 -26.76 -7.98
N PHE A 59 5.02 -26.29 -8.58
CA PHE A 59 5.08 -25.45 -9.77
C PHE A 59 5.87 -24.15 -9.54
N TYR A 60 5.75 -23.51 -8.37
CA TYR A 60 6.55 -22.31 -8.10
C TYR A 60 8.04 -22.60 -8.03
N PHE A 61 8.41 -23.75 -7.46
CA PHE A 61 9.80 -24.15 -7.29
C PHE A 61 10.33 -25.01 -8.46
N SER A 62 9.54 -25.20 -9.53
CA SER A 62 9.97 -25.94 -10.72
C SER A 62 11.14 -25.23 -11.40
N ASP A 63 11.92 -25.97 -12.18
CA ASP A 63 13.12 -25.42 -12.83
C ASP A 63 12.78 -24.27 -13.80
N GLU A 64 11.73 -24.44 -14.59
CA GLU A 64 11.26 -23.44 -15.57
C GLU A 64 10.73 -22.17 -14.91
N ASN A 65 9.93 -22.29 -13.85
CA ASN A 65 9.36 -21.13 -13.17
C ASN A 65 10.40 -20.42 -12.30
N LEU A 66 11.19 -21.18 -11.54
CA LEU A 66 12.15 -20.59 -10.60
C LEU A 66 13.27 -19.83 -11.31
N ALA A 67 13.74 -20.30 -12.48
CA ALA A 67 14.79 -19.62 -13.23
C ALA A 67 14.40 -18.20 -13.68
N THR A 68 13.11 -17.94 -13.89
CA THR A 68 12.56 -16.67 -14.43
C THR A 68 11.81 -15.83 -13.38
N ASP A 69 11.35 -16.41 -12.28
CA ASP A 69 10.57 -15.71 -11.25
C ASP A 69 11.45 -14.87 -10.32
N LEU A 70 11.65 -13.60 -10.70
CA LEU A 70 12.43 -12.64 -9.91
C LEU A 70 11.99 -12.54 -8.44
N HIS A 71 10.69 -12.67 -8.16
CA HIS A 71 10.17 -12.50 -6.81
C HIS A 71 10.51 -13.71 -5.92
N LEU A 72 10.47 -14.92 -6.48
CA LEU A 72 10.87 -16.12 -5.75
C LEU A 72 12.39 -16.25 -5.67
N LEU A 73 13.12 -15.86 -6.72
CA LEU A 73 14.58 -15.80 -6.74
C LEU A 73 15.15 -14.88 -5.67
N LYS A 74 14.55 -13.69 -5.47
CA LYS A 74 14.90 -12.80 -4.35
C LYS A 74 14.76 -13.46 -2.99
N GLN A 75 13.93 -14.49 -2.86
CA GLN A 75 13.68 -15.16 -1.59
C GLN A 75 14.63 -16.35 -1.39
N CYS A 76 14.87 -17.16 -2.41
CA CYS A 76 15.66 -18.39 -2.29
C CYS A 76 17.11 -18.25 -2.76
N GLY A 77 17.51 -17.13 -3.37
CA GLY A 77 18.86 -16.94 -3.89
C GLY A 77 19.20 -17.86 -5.07
N GLY A 78 18.20 -18.37 -5.80
CA GLY A 78 18.40 -19.26 -6.94
C GLY A 78 19.17 -20.53 -6.56
N HIS A 79 20.45 -20.60 -6.96
CA HIS A 79 21.36 -21.70 -6.68
C HIS A 79 21.67 -21.87 -5.18
N GLU A 80 21.60 -20.79 -4.39
CA GLU A 80 21.84 -20.84 -2.94
C GLU A 80 20.74 -21.63 -2.19
N ASN A 81 19.58 -21.82 -2.81
CA ASN A 81 18.44 -22.61 -2.29
C ASN A 81 18.09 -22.28 -0.82
N ILE A 82 18.11 -21.00 -0.48
CA ILE A 82 17.80 -20.48 0.85
C ILE A 82 16.36 -20.86 1.21
N PRO A 83 16.10 -21.38 2.44
CA PRO A 83 14.76 -21.73 2.88
C PRO A 83 13.80 -20.53 2.89
N VAL A 84 12.64 -20.68 2.25
CA VAL A 84 11.61 -19.65 2.13
C VAL A 84 10.48 -19.88 3.13
N SER A 85 10.01 -18.83 3.80
CA SER A 85 8.90 -18.94 4.76
C SER A 85 7.57 -19.36 4.11
N ILE A 86 6.93 -20.43 4.63
CA ILE A 86 5.60 -20.92 4.21
C ILE A 86 4.55 -19.82 4.34
N SER A 87 4.64 -19.01 5.40
CA SER A 87 3.69 -17.91 5.58
C SER A 87 3.76 -16.86 4.47
N ARG A 88 4.90 -16.75 3.77
CA ARG A 88 5.08 -15.85 2.62
C ARG A 88 4.48 -16.49 1.37
N ILE A 89 4.74 -17.78 1.14
CA ILE A 89 4.15 -18.57 0.05
C ILE A 89 2.61 -18.56 0.12
N CYS A 90 2.01 -18.78 1.30
CA CYS A 90 0.56 -18.70 1.49
C CYS A 90 -0.04 -17.31 1.20
N GLY A 91 0.78 -16.26 1.11
CA GLY A 91 0.37 -14.91 0.73
C GLY A 91 0.25 -14.71 -0.79
N PHE A 92 0.79 -15.63 -1.59
CA PHE A 92 0.80 -15.54 -3.05
C PHE A 92 -0.62 -15.66 -3.60
N LYS A 93 -0.90 -14.97 -4.71
CA LYS A 93 -2.27 -14.85 -5.25
C LYS A 93 -2.94 -16.21 -5.43
N LYS A 94 -2.25 -17.21 -6.00
CA LYS A 94 -2.82 -18.55 -6.20
C LYS A 94 -2.86 -19.38 -4.91
N MET A 95 -2.04 -19.08 -3.89
CA MET A 95 -2.03 -19.80 -2.62
C MET A 95 -3.02 -19.27 -1.57
N ARG A 96 -3.53 -18.03 -1.72
CA ARG A 96 -4.48 -17.41 -0.79
C ARG A 96 -5.75 -18.23 -0.48
N PRO A 97 -6.33 -18.98 -1.44
CA PRO A 97 -7.51 -19.82 -1.18
C PRO A 97 -7.22 -21.01 -0.26
N TYR A 98 -5.97 -21.49 -0.19
CA TYR A 98 -5.60 -22.69 0.57
C TYR A 98 -5.38 -22.31 2.05
N LYS A 99 -6.43 -22.52 2.86
CA LYS A 99 -6.42 -22.31 4.31
C LYS A 99 -7.14 -23.46 5.01
N PRO A 100 -6.74 -23.85 6.24
CA PRO A 100 -5.72 -23.24 7.10
C PRO A 100 -4.27 -23.63 6.77
N LYS A 101 -3.29 -22.83 7.24
CA LYS A 101 -1.85 -23.06 7.00
C LYS A 101 -1.37 -24.44 7.46
N ALA A 102 -1.96 -24.97 8.52
CA ALA A 102 -1.61 -26.29 9.06
C ALA A 102 -1.85 -27.41 8.03
N LEU A 103 -2.92 -27.33 7.23
CA LEU A 103 -3.17 -28.30 6.16
C LEU A 103 -2.09 -28.20 5.09
N VAL A 104 -1.77 -26.99 4.63
CA VAL A 104 -0.72 -26.76 3.64
C VAL A 104 0.62 -27.34 4.09
N VAL A 105 1.02 -27.12 5.35
CA VAL A 105 2.26 -27.70 5.91
C VAL A 105 2.21 -29.24 5.86
N THR A 106 1.05 -29.83 6.20
CA THR A 106 0.87 -31.29 6.22
C THR A 106 0.91 -31.88 4.81
N SER A 107 0.32 -31.20 3.82
CA SER A 107 0.41 -31.57 2.40
C SER A 107 1.86 -31.48 1.91
N LEU A 108 2.54 -30.35 2.17
CA LEU A 108 3.90 -30.11 1.69
C LEU A 108 4.91 -31.12 2.25
N ARG A 109 4.71 -31.65 3.46
CA ARG A 109 5.55 -32.73 4.01
C ARG A 109 5.48 -34.03 3.20
N LYS A 110 4.44 -34.24 2.39
CA LYS A 110 4.30 -35.41 1.50
C LYS A 110 4.96 -35.20 0.14
N SER A 111 5.47 -34.00 -0.16
CA SER A 111 6.12 -33.69 -1.45
C SER A 111 7.42 -34.49 -1.63
N ALA A 112 7.58 -35.05 -2.84
CA ALA A 112 8.83 -35.69 -3.25
C ALA A 112 9.90 -34.64 -3.59
N PHE A 113 9.49 -33.45 -4.03
CA PHE A 113 10.36 -32.40 -4.56
C PHE A 113 10.84 -31.39 -3.50
N LEU A 114 10.01 -31.12 -2.49
CA LEU A 114 10.25 -30.08 -1.48
C LEU A 114 10.58 -30.67 -0.11
N GLU A 115 11.43 -29.97 0.64
CA GLU A 115 11.75 -30.28 2.02
C GLU A 115 11.18 -29.17 2.93
N VAL A 116 10.36 -29.57 3.89
CA VAL A 116 9.79 -28.68 4.92
C VAL A 116 10.60 -28.83 6.18
N SER A 117 11.05 -27.71 6.77
CA SER A 117 11.76 -27.71 8.05
C SER A 117 10.92 -28.36 9.16
N ASP A 118 11.58 -28.94 10.17
CA ASP A 118 10.92 -29.59 11.32
C ASP A 118 9.90 -28.67 12.00
N ASP A 119 10.24 -27.38 12.12
CA ASP A 119 9.39 -26.31 12.64
C ASP A 119 8.10 -26.08 11.83
N GLY A 120 8.01 -26.58 10.60
CA GLY A 120 6.88 -26.36 9.70
C GLY A 120 6.73 -24.89 9.26
N LYS A 121 7.81 -24.10 9.33
CA LYS A 121 7.81 -22.65 9.03
C LYS A 121 8.43 -22.31 7.68
N THR A 122 9.40 -23.08 7.21
CA THR A 122 10.16 -22.82 5.98
C THR A 122 10.16 -24.04 5.07
N ILE A 123 10.29 -23.79 3.76
CA ILE A 123 10.45 -24.81 2.72
C ILE A 123 11.67 -24.48 1.87
N LYS A 124 12.32 -25.52 1.34
CA LYS A 124 13.39 -25.42 0.35
C LYS A 124 13.24 -26.56 -0.64
N ARG A 125 13.90 -26.47 -1.80
CA ARG A 125 13.99 -27.61 -2.72
C ARG A 125 14.92 -28.67 -2.11
N LYS A 126 14.64 -29.96 -2.34
CA LYS A 126 15.59 -31.03 -1.98
C LYS A 126 16.85 -30.94 -2.83
N THR A 127 16.66 -30.76 -4.13
CA THR A 127 17.74 -30.54 -5.10
C THR A 127 17.77 -29.05 -5.47
N PRO A 128 18.86 -28.33 -5.16
CA PRO A 128 19.03 -26.94 -5.59
C PRO A 128 18.85 -26.78 -7.10
N LEU A 129 18.38 -25.61 -7.52
CA LEU A 129 18.25 -25.29 -8.94
C LEU A 129 19.61 -25.40 -9.63
N GLN A 130 19.64 -26.06 -10.78
CA GLN A 130 20.82 -26.21 -11.61
C GLN A 130 20.69 -25.30 -12.83
N GLY A 131 21.75 -24.59 -13.19
CA GLY A 131 21.77 -23.68 -14.35
C GLY A 131 21.71 -22.21 -13.97
N LYS A 132 21.72 -21.36 -14.99
CA LYS A 132 21.67 -19.90 -14.86
C LYS A 132 20.26 -19.44 -14.52
N THR A 133 20.17 -18.36 -13.77
CA THR A 133 18.91 -17.77 -13.32
C THR A 133 18.86 -16.30 -13.68
N LEU A 134 17.68 -15.69 -13.60
CA LEU A 134 17.51 -14.24 -13.80
C LEU A 134 18.33 -13.37 -12.82
N LEU A 135 18.91 -13.94 -11.76
CA LEU A 135 19.84 -13.26 -10.85
C LEU A 135 21.24 -13.07 -11.46
N ASP A 136 21.59 -13.89 -12.45
CA ASP A 136 22.88 -13.85 -13.11
C ASP A 136 22.83 -12.83 -14.27
N GLU A 137 23.84 -11.97 -14.36
CA GLU A 137 23.88 -10.87 -15.35
C GLU A 137 23.85 -11.38 -16.80
N ASP A 138 24.37 -12.58 -17.03
CA ASP A 138 24.53 -13.25 -18.32
C ASP A 138 23.28 -14.04 -18.76
N PHE A 139 22.20 -14.04 -17.97
CA PHE A 139 20.94 -14.71 -18.33
C PHE A 139 20.21 -14.01 -19.48
N ILE A 140 20.40 -12.70 -19.64
CA ILE A 140 19.64 -11.87 -20.60
C ILE A 140 20.33 -11.82 -21.98
N GLU A 141 21.61 -12.18 -22.08
CA GLU A 141 22.39 -12.06 -23.32
C GLU A 141 21.89 -12.94 -24.49
N GLU A 142 20.95 -13.87 -24.25
CA GLU A 142 20.50 -14.83 -25.26
C GLU A 142 19.20 -14.44 -26.02
N ASP A 143 18.45 -13.40 -25.62
CA ASP A 143 17.06 -13.22 -26.11
C ASP A 143 16.68 -11.77 -26.49
N ASP A 144 17.59 -11.03 -27.14
CA ASP A 144 17.34 -9.68 -27.68
C ASP A 144 16.40 -9.66 -28.93
N GLU A 145 15.79 -10.79 -29.31
CA GLU A 145 15.00 -10.92 -30.55
C GLU A 145 13.51 -10.57 -30.40
N ILE A 146 12.98 -10.43 -29.18
CA ILE A 146 11.58 -10.09 -28.95
C ILE A 146 11.43 -8.56 -28.84
N ALA A 147 10.91 -7.95 -29.90
CA ALA A 147 10.57 -6.53 -29.96
C ALA A 147 9.57 -6.12 -28.85
N TYR A 148 10.08 -5.63 -27.71
CA TYR A 148 9.28 -5.13 -26.60
C TYR A 148 9.65 -3.68 -26.25
N ASP A 149 8.66 -2.86 -25.89
CA ASP A 149 8.79 -1.41 -25.70
C ASP A 149 9.77 -1.05 -24.56
N PRO A 150 10.90 -0.37 -24.86
CA PRO A 150 11.94 0.00 -23.89
C PRO A 150 11.45 0.81 -22.69
N ARG A 151 10.33 1.56 -22.80
CA ARG A 151 9.81 2.40 -21.72
C ARG A 151 9.23 1.62 -20.54
N THR A 152 8.92 0.35 -20.76
CA THR A 152 8.35 -0.53 -19.73
C THR A 152 9.42 -1.33 -18.98
N ARG A 153 10.66 -1.34 -19.48
CA ARG A 153 11.78 -2.04 -18.85
C ARG A 153 12.22 -1.27 -17.59
N LYS A 154 11.93 -1.82 -16.42
CA LYS A 154 12.68 -1.46 -15.21
C LYS A 154 13.96 -2.30 -15.22
N PRO A 155 15.14 -1.71 -15.48
CA PRO A 155 16.38 -2.48 -15.45
C PRO A 155 16.54 -3.09 -14.05
N ILE A 156 16.84 -4.39 -14.03
CA ILE A 156 17.18 -5.09 -12.79
C ILE A 156 18.57 -4.60 -12.39
N ALA A 157 18.71 -4.07 -11.18
CA ALA A 157 20.00 -3.69 -10.63
C ALA A 157 20.69 -4.95 -10.07
N TYR A 158 21.89 -5.24 -10.58
CA TYR A 158 22.72 -6.37 -10.15
C TYR A 158 23.82 -5.88 -9.17
N PRO A 159 24.18 -6.69 -8.15
CA PRO A 159 23.53 -7.94 -7.76
C PRO A 159 22.15 -7.68 -7.16
N VAL A 160 21.18 -8.54 -7.49
CA VAL A 160 19.80 -8.39 -7.00
C VAL A 160 19.76 -8.62 -5.48
N PRO A 161 19.31 -7.65 -4.67
CA PRO A 161 19.26 -7.83 -3.22
C PRO A 161 18.23 -8.91 -2.83
N LEU A 162 18.65 -9.85 -1.98
CA LEU A 162 17.77 -10.87 -1.42
C LEU A 162 16.83 -10.31 -0.35
N ASP A 163 15.60 -10.83 -0.33
CA ASP A 163 14.61 -10.49 0.67
C ASP A 163 14.88 -11.21 2.00
N PRO A 164 14.87 -10.50 3.14
CA PRO A 164 15.04 -11.15 4.44
C PRO A 164 13.89 -12.13 4.69
N GLN A 165 14.22 -13.36 5.08
CA GLN A 165 13.24 -14.41 5.38
C GLN A 165 12.54 -14.21 6.72
N GLN A 166 13.24 -13.62 7.69
CA GLN A 166 12.70 -13.33 9.00
C GLN A 166 12.11 -11.92 9.06
N LYS A 167 10.99 -11.77 9.77
CA LYS A 167 10.41 -10.45 10.03
C LYS A 167 11.35 -9.65 10.94
N LYS A 168 11.54 -8.37 10.66
CA LYS A 168 12.26 -7.46 11.56
C LYS A 168 11.51 -7.43 12.90
N VAL A 169 12.20 -7.86 13.95
CA VAL A 169 11.70 -7.81 15.32
C VAL A 169 11.94 -6.40 15.84
N TYR A 170 10.91 -5.81 16.44
CA TYR A 170 10.99 -4.52 17.11
C TYR A 170 10.95 -4.74 18.62
N PRO A 171 11.52 -3.82 19.42
CA PRO A 171 11.40 -3.87 20.87
C PRO A 171 9.93 -3.96 21.29
N GLU A 172 9.66 -4.65 22.40
CA GLU A 172 8.31 -4.86 22.90
C GLU A 172 7.56 -3.51 23.06
N GLY A 173 6.32 -3.45 22.59
CA GLY A 173 5.52 -2.22 22.56
C GLY A 173 5.91 -1.19 21.50
N THR A 174 6.95 -1.44 20.68
CA THR A 174 7.41 -0.49 19.65
C THR A 174 7.14 -1.01 18.24
N SER A 175 6.73 -0.13 17.33
CA SER A 175 6.56 -0.47 15.90
C SER A 175 7.55 0.28 15.00
N LYS A 176 7.67 -0.15 13.73
CA LYS A 176 8.47 0.55 12.70
C LYS A 176 8.16 2.06 12.65
N ASN A 177 6.88 2.39 12.78
CA ASN A 177 6.42 3.77 12.70
C ASN A 177 6.58 4.53 14.02
N MET A 178 6.89 3.87 15.13
CA MET A 178 7.25 4.54 16.39
C MET A 178 8.73 4.91 16.45
N GLN A 179 9.59 4.26 15.66
CA GLN A 179 11.03 4.48 15.67
C GLN A 179 11.50 5.69 14.85
N LYS A 180 10.71 6.20 13.89
CA LYS A 180 11.15 7.40 13.14
C LYS A 180 11.09 8.64 14.06
N PRO A 181 11.75 9.76 13.73
CA PRO A 181 11.70 10.93 14.58
C PRO A 181 10.28 11.49 14.70
N THR A 182 9.96 12.07 15.86
CA THR A 182 8.62 12.61 16.16
C THR A 182 8.53 14.12 15.93
N GLY A 183 9.68 14.79 15.96
CA GLY A 183 9.76 16.23 16.02
C GLY A 183 9.53 16.81 17.42
N PHE A 184 9.38 15.99 18.47
CA PHE A 184 9.36 16.44 19.87
C PHE A 184 10.67 16.15 20.60
N GLU A 185 11.73 15.83 19.85
CA GLU A 185 13.06 15.57 20.40
C GLU A 185 13.71 16.88 20.84
N SER A 186 14.44 16.87 21.96
CA SER A 186 15.10 18.05 22.52
C SER A 186 16.08 18.73 21.55
N ASN A 187 16.65 17.95 20.63
CA ASN A 187 17.67 18.39 19.68
C ASN A 187 17.07 18.63 18.28
N TYR A 188 15.75 18.56 18.13
CA TYR A 188 15.11 18.83 16.85
C TYR A 188 15.18 20.32 16.55
N VAL A 189 15.77 20.67 15.41
CA VAL A 189 15.79 22.04 14.86
C VAL A 189 14.88 22.06 13.64
N GLU A 190 13.95 23.00 13.59
CA GLU A 190 13.10 23.18 12.40
C GLU A 190 13.97 23.52 11.18
N PRO A 191 13.78 22.83 10.05
CA PRO A 191 14.52 23.14 8.83
C PRO A 191 14.18 24.57 8.37
N PRO A 192 15.15 25.30 7.77
CA PRO A 192 14.88 26.62 7.23
C PRO A 192 13.82 26.53 6.12
N ILE A 193 12.83 27.42 6.17
CA ILE A 193 11.71 27.48 5.22
C ILE A 193 12.25 27.85 3.84
N ARG A 194 11.83 27.13 2.79
CA ARG A 194 12.19 27.49 1.41
C ARG A 194 11.44 28.77 1.01
N PRO A 195 12.00 29.68 0.20
CA PRO A 195 11.32 30.92 -0.20
C PRO A 195 9.94 30.71 -0.85
N GLU A 196 9.78 29.62 -1.60
CA GLU A 196 8.50 29.19 -2.18
C GLU A 196 7.48 28.85 -1.08
N GLU A 197 7.89 28.07 -0.09
CA GLU A 197 7.04 27.65 1.04
C GLU A 197 6.66 28.84 1.94
N ALA A 198 7.57 29.81 2.10
CA ALA A 198 7.30 31.05 2.83
C ALA A 198 6.21 31.88 2.15
N ALA A 199 6.28 32.05 0.83
CA ALA A 199 5.26 32.78 0.08
C ALA A 199 3.88 32.09 0.12
N GLU A 200 3.85 30.75 0.21
CA GLU A 200 2.63 29.98 0.44
C GLU A 200 2.10 30.15 1.87
N GLU A 201 2.98 30.12 2.89
CA GLU A 201 2.61 30.42 4.27
C GLU A 201 2.03 31.83 4.41
N ASP A 202 2.65 32.84 3.79
CA ASP A 202 2.16 34.22 3.80
C ASP A 202 0.75 34.34 3.19
N ARG A 203 0.49 33.69 2.05
CA ARG A 203 -0.84 33.69 1.41
C ARG A 203 -1.92 33.00 2.27
N MET A 204 -1.52 31.95 2.98
CA MET A 204 -2.42 31.13 3.78
C MET A 204 -2.80 31.80 5.09
N TYR A 205 -1.88 32.55 5.68
CA TYR A 205 -2.09 33.30 6.92
C TYR A 205 -2.42 34.78 6.72
N ASP A 206 -2.68 35.19 5.47
CA ASP A 206 -3.10 36.54 5.12
C ASP A 206 -4.31 36.99 5.97
N GLU A 207 -4.26 38.22 6.48
CA GLU A 207 -5.29 38.79 7.35
C GLU A 207 -6.66 38.85 6.66
N ASP A 208 -6.68 38.90 5.32
CA ASP A 208 -7.89 38.85 4.49
C ASP A 208 -8.62 37.50 4.59
N ASN A 209 -7.91 36.41 4.91
CA ASN A 209 -8.54 35.10 5.11
C ASN A 209 -9.25 35.05 6.47
N PRO A 210 -10.43 34.41 6.61
CA PRO A 210 -11.14 34.32 7.88
C PRO A 210 -10.27 33.74 9.00
N PHE A 211 -10.34 34.32 10.21
CA PHE A 211 -9.58 33.86 11.39
C PHE A 211 -9.71 32.35 11.64
N VAL A 212 -10.94 31.82 11.53
CA VAL A 212 -11.24 30.39 11.68
C VAL A 212 -10.40 29.54 10.73
N GLU A 213 -10.33 29.92 9.46
CA GLU A 213 -9.60 29.17 8.44
C GLU A 213 -8.10 29.23 8.70
N ARG A 214 -7.55 30.41 9.04
CA ARG A 214 -6.13 30.55 9.37
C ARG A 214 -5.70 29.64 10.52
N ILE A 215 -6.50 29.59 11.58
CA ILE A 215 -6.22 28.75 12.76
C ILE A 215 -6.40 27.27 12.45
N GLU A 216 -7.46 26.87 11.75
CA GLU A 216 -7.67 25.48 11.34
C GLU A 216 -6.49 24.98 10.48
N ILE A 217 -6.05 25.79 9.52
CA ILE A 217 -4.92 25.45 8.65
C ILE A 217 -3.60 25.39 9.44
N ALA A 218 -3.36 26.33 10.37
CA ALA A 218 -2.19 26.27 11.27
C ALA A 218 -2.13 24.96 12.06
N ILE A 219 -3.26 24.52 12.62
CA ILE A 219 -3.36 23.26 13.35
C ILE A 219 -3.08 22.06 12.43
N GLN A 220 -3.59 22.08 11.20
CA GLN A 220 -3.37 21.02 10.21
C GLN A 220 -1.88 20.93 9.80
N ARG A 221 -1.24 22.05 9.47
CA ARG A 221 0.19 22.08 9.13
C ARG A 221 1.07 21.62 10.28
N PHE A 222 0.75 22.02 11.51
CA PHE A 222 1.46 21.54 12.70
C PHE A 222 1.41 20.01 12.81
N LYS A 223 0.24 19.40 12.58
CA LYS A 223 0.07 17.93 12.61
C LYS A 223 0.70 17.20 11.42
N GLN A 224 0.92 17.88 10.29
CA GLN A 224 1.66 17.30 9.16
C GLN A 224 3.18 17.31 9.42
N LYS A 225 3.69 18.40 10.01
CA LYS A 225 5.12 18.56 10.33
C LYS A 225 5.55 17.73 11.55
N ARG A 226 4.62 17.39 12.46
CA ARG A 226 4.90 16.65 13.71
C ARG A 226 4.23 15.28 13.72
N ARG A 227 4.92 14.27 14.25
CA ARG A 227 4.33 12.95 14.43
C ARG A 227 3.92 12.73 15.88
N MET A 228 2.61 12.87 16.13
CA MET A 228 2.04 12.64 17.46
C MET A 228 1.71 11.15 17.67
N HIS A 229 2.41 10.52 18.61
CA HIS A 229 2.03 9.21 19.14
C HIS A 229 0.82 9.33 20.07
N GLU A 230 0.23 8.20 20.46
CA GLU A 230 -1.05 8.14 21.18
C GLU A 230 -1.14 9.09 22.39
N MET A 231 -0.10 9.10 23.23
CA MET A 231 -0.04 9.98 24.41
C MET A 231 -0.05 11.47 24.02
N TYR A 232 0.80 11.87 23.07
CA TYR A 232 0.86 13.25 22.58
C TYR A 232 -0.44 13.67 21.91
N SER A 233 -1.05 12.81 21.10
CA SER A 233 -2.35 13.09 20.46
C SER A 233 -3.46 13.29 21.50
N LYS A 234 -3.48 12.50 22.58
CA LYS A 234 -4.45 12.68 23.67
C LYS A 234 -4.27 14.01 24.39
N ILE A 235 -3.03 14.38 24.71
CA ILE A 235 -2.72 15.65 25.39
C ILE A 235 -3.05 16.83 24.46
N PHE A 236 -2.61 16.77 23.20
CA PHE A 236 -2.87 17.78 22.19
C PHE A 236 -4.38 18.00 21.98
N ASN A 237 -5.17 16.93 21.89
CA ASN A 237 -6.62 17.06 21.76
C ASN A 237 -7.27 17.70 22.99
N LYS A 238 -6.76 17.44 24.20
CA LYS A 238 -7.24 18.12 25.42
C LYS A 238 -6.86 19.61 25.40
N PHE A 239 -5.64 19.93 24.99
CA PHE A 239 -5.16 21.31 24.86
C PHE A 239 -6.00 22.11 23.87
N MET A 240 -6.25 21.54 22.68
CA MET A 240 -7.09 22.16 21.65
C MET A 240 -8.51 22.42 22.16
N ARG A 241 -9.13 21.43 22.83
CA ARG A 241 -10.45 21.61 23.45
C ARG A 241 -10.47 22.68 24.52
N PHE A 242 -9.42 22.76 25.35
CA PHE A 242 -9.28 23.79 26.38
C PHE A 242 -9.17 25.19 25.75
N GLY A 243 -8.44 25.33 24.64
CA GLY A 243 -8.33 26.56 23.86
C GLY A 243 -9.56 26.90 23.00
N GLY A 244 -10.69 26.21 23.16
CA GLY A 244 -11.94 26.51 22.44
C GLY A 244 -12.02 25.93 21.03
N VAL A 245 -11.16 24.98 20.67
CA VAL A 245 -11.21 24.24 19.40
C VAL A 245 -12.02 22.96 19.59
N ASP A 246 -13.02 22.76 18.73
CA ASP A 246 -13.80 21.53 18.71
C ASP A 246 -12.98 20.38 18.13
N VAL A 247 -12.88 19.29 18.89
CA VAL A 247 -12.18 18.07 18.46
C VAL A 247 -13.19 16.93 18.34
N THR A 248 -13.88 16.87 17.21
CA THR A 248 -14.91 15.86 16.94
C THR A 248 -14.60 15.16 15.62
N PRO A 249 -14.48 13.82 15.59
CA PRO A 249 -14.30 13.08 14.35
C PRO A 249 -15.50 13.29 13.41
N ARG A 250 -15.25 13.65 12.15
CA ARG A 250 -16.29 13.72 11.11
C ARG A 250 -16.79 12.31 10.77
N MET A 251 -17.81 11.84 11.48
CA MET A 251 -18.39 10.51 11.25
C MET A 251 -19.22 10.41 9.95
N TYR A 252 -19.46 11.52 9.23
CA TYR A 252 -20.47 11.58 8.16
C TYR A 252 -19.98 12.03 6.78
N GLN A 253 -18.67 12.23 6.56
CA GLN A 253 -18.23 12.82 5.29
C GLN A 253 -18.02 11.85 4.12
N GLY A 254 -18.17 10.54 4.31
CA GLY A 254 -18.43 9.58 3.22
C GLY A 254 -17.42 9.50 2.07
N VAL A 255 -16.28 10.19 2.13
CA VAL A 255 -15.33 10.23 1.02
C VAL A 255 -14.72 8.85 0.84
N SER A 256 -14.96 8.26 -0.34
CA SER A 256 -14.48 6.92 -0.65
C SER A 256 -12.97 6.91 -0.83
N LYS A 257 -12.35 5.74 -0.62
CA LYS A 257 -10.90 5.56 -0.88
C LYS A 257 -10.52 5.81 -2.35
N SER A 258 -11.50 5.84 -3.26
CA SER A 258 -11.27 6.19 -4.67
C SER A 258 -11.20 7.71 -4.83
N GLU A 259 -12.15 8.44 -4.25
CA GLU A 259 -12.19 9.91 -4.31
C GLU A 259 -10.96 10.53 -3.63
N MET A 260 -10.50 9.96 -2.51
CA MET A 260 -9.27 10.40 -1.83
C MET A 260 -7.98 10.24 -2.65
N LYS A 261 -7.99 9.50 -3.77
CA LYS A 261 -6.81 9.37 -4.63
C LYS A 261 -6.73 10.46 -5.69
N ASP A 262 -7.88 11.06 -6.00
CA ASP A 262 -8.01 12.09 -7.03
C ASP A 262 -7.93 13.50 -6.41
N MET A 263 -8.06 13.61 -5.08
CA MET A 263 -7.88 14.84 -4.30
C MET A 263 -6.40 15.19 -4.10
N ASP A 264 -6.12 16.48 -4.00
CA ASP A 264 -4.77 16.95 -3.67
C ASP A 264 -4.42 16.71 -2.17
N ALA A 265 -3.15 16.89 -1.81
CA ALA A 265 -2.70 16.62 -0.44
C ALA A 265 -3.33 17.57 0.61
N GLU A 266 -3.74 18.77 0.21
CA GLU A 266 -4.28 19.81 1.07
C GLU A 266 -5.77 19.57 1.33
N GLU A 267 -6.52 19.23 0.29
CA GLU A 267 -7.92 18.83 0.31
C GLU A 267 -8.10 17.55 1.14
N ILE A 268 -7.21 16.56 0.97
CA ILE A 268 -7.20 15.37 1.83
C ILE A 268 -6.98 15.76 3.30
N ALA A 269 -6.07 16.71 3.57
CA ALA A 269 -5.79 17.16 4.93
C ALA A 269 -6.98 17.90 5.56
N GLN A 270 -7.68 18.73 4.78
CA GLN A 270 -8.88 19.43 5.21
C GLN A 270 -10.06 18.48 5.47
N VAL A 271 -10.25 17.48 4.60
CA VAL A 271 -11.29 16.44 4.77
C VAL A 271 -11.02 15.60 6.03
N LEU A 272 -9.76 15.26 6.29
CA LEU A 272 -9.35 14.49 7.47
C LEU A 272 -9.23 15.33 8.74
N ALA A 273 -9.40 16.66 8.67
CA ALA A 273 -9.28 17.54 9.81
C ALA A 273 -10.40 17.30 10.84
N ILE A 274 -9.97 16.95 12.05
CA ILE A 274 -10.85 16.72 13.22
C ILE A 274 -10.89 17.92 14.17
N HIS A 275 -10.02 18.91 13.95
CA HIS A 275 -9.86 20.11 14.76
C HIS A 275 -10.55 21.26 14.05
N ARG A 276 -11.62 21.81 14.65
CA ARG A 276 -12.42 22.89 14.07
C ARG A 276 -12.59 24.05 15.01
N VAL A 277 -12.55 25.25 14.48
CA VAL A 277 -12.79 26.47 15.27
C VAL A 277 -14.24 26.90 15.02
N PRO A 278 -15.10 26.87 16.05
CA PRO A 278 -16.45 27.38 15.93
C PRO A 278 -16.49 28.84 15.48
N TRP A 279 -17.41 29.17 14.56
CA TRP A 279 -17.52 30.53 14.00
C TRP A 279 -17.90 31.59 15.03
N ASP A 280 -18.51 31.21 16.16
CA ASP A 280 -18.81 32.13 17.27
C ASP A 280 -17.55 32.62 18.00
N ARG A 281 -16.39 32.00 17.76
CA ARG A 281 -15.08 32.44 18.28
C ARG A 281 -14.45 33.57 17.47
N THR A 282 -15.12 34.05 16.42
CA THR A 282 -14.66 35.19 15.60
C THR A 282 -15.03 36.55 16.19
N ASP A 283 -15.97 36.61 17.14
CA ASP A 283 -16.38 37.88 17.75
C ASP A 283 -15.31 38.41 18.71
N GLU A 284 -14.54 39.40 18.26
CA GLU A 284 -13.48 40.06 19.02
C GLU A 284 -13.96 40.72 20.31
N LYS A 285 -15.27 41.01 20.45
CA LYS A 285 -15.83 41.55 21.69
C LYS A 285 -16.02 40.48 22.76
N GLN A 286 -16.23 39.23 22.33
CA GLN A 286 -16.49 38.10 23.22
C GLN A 286 -15.25 37.23 23.43
N TRP A 287 -14.32 37.22 22.47
CA TRP A 287 -13.15 36.36 22.46
C TRP A 287 -11.88 37.15 22.17
N SER A 288 -10.83 36.88 22.95
CA SER A 288 -9.47 37.38 22.70
C SER A 288 -8.52 36.22 22.39
N VAL A 289 -7.57 36.44 21.47
CA VAL A 289 -6.55 35.45 21.15
C VAL A 289 -5.38 35.57 22.12
N ASP A 290 -5.25 34.59 23.03
CA ASP A 290 -4.14 34.52 24.00
C ASP A 290 -3.54 33.12 24.06
N PHE A 291 -2.57 32.85 23.19
CA PHE A 291 -1.88 31.56 23.16
C PHE A 291 -1.07 31.29 24.43
N TYR A 292 -0.50 32.35 25.05
CA TYR A 292 0.34 32.22 26.23
C TYR A 292 -0.48 31.85 27.45
N GLY A 293 -1.57 32.59 27.72
CA GLY A 293 -2.46 32.33 28.84
C GLY A 293 -3.13 30.96 28.73
N VAL A 294 -3.56 30.54 27.53
CA VAL A 294 -4.10 29.20 27.29
C VAL A 294 -3.05 28.12 27.56
N GLY A 295 -1.81 28.33 27.14
CA GLY A 295 -0.70 27.41 27.42
C GLY A 295 -0.38 27.30 28.91
N ALA A 296 -0.24 28.44 29.59
CA ALA A 296 0.09 28.51 31.01
C ALA A 296 -1.01 27.92 31.89
N ALA A 297 -2.29 28.08 31.52
CA ALA A 297 -3.41 27.54 32.28
C ALA A 297 -3.64 26.03 32.05
N PHE A 298 -3.11 25.47 30.95
CA PHE A 298 -3.27 24.06 30.62
C PHE A 298 -2.20 23.15 31.26
N LEU A 299 -0.99 23.68 31.50
CA LEU A 299 0.15 22.98 32.10
C LEU A 299 -0.01 22.82 33.62
#